data_AF-R0KW08-F1
#
_entry.id   AF-R0KW08-F1
#
_cell.length_a   1.000
_cell.length_b   1.000
_cell.length_c   1.000
_cell.angle_alpha   90.00
_cell.angle_beta   90.00
_cell.angle_gamma   90.00
#
_symmetry.space_group_name_H-M   'P 1'
#
loop_
_entity.id
_entity.type
_entity.pdbx_description
1 polymer ?
#
loop_
_entity_poly.entity_id
_entity_poly.type
_entity_poly.pdbx_seq_one_letter_code
_entity_poly.pdbx_strand_id
1 'polypeptide(L)'
;MTKSHHDKIDIFFLLNQKQILTKNELNNILPLQNHEEYQMSFYKRKLSDFFLKNYNFDWFYSTYVEKVKIIKYNHFNINGNYLVIHNVSNYHTESSLRDVLSNLEGFVDLYLFRPDPFKSFRRDCYVKMENVEIESKFEEVKTKLNDFKLEITKITINYDDNNDHNVNYSDLNLLIPIVKGLCKLYNTTLEEVTEIQINSSPYKDKSKPEFYFFILKNIFLYDFNTSQQFLSDLEFYIKSKATVGNPERRRELCMDYIDFGIMKNINFDFLLGRIIQKVEDKVFMCSLCEKKFETEEFTENHQKNKHADEMKNRKLKYENFFKFIDSLDLFILNLVEGSFENTPWFFKKRDEKTIVYDMNHVFSGEIEI
;
A
#
# COMPACT_ATOMS: atom_id res chain seq x y z
N MET A 1 -0.32 31.20 29.79
CA MET A 1 -0.91 31.07 28.44
C MET A 1 -0.61 29.67 27.90
N THR A 2 -1.56 28.74 28.03
CA THR A 2 -1.48 27.42 27.40
C THR A 2 -2.78 27.21 26.65
N LYS A 3 -2.70 27.36 25.32
CA LYS A 3 -3.82 27.18 24.37
C LYS A 3 -4.22 25.71 24.35
N SER A 4 -5.50 25.43 24.54
CA SER A 4 -6.10 24.13 24.22
C SER A 4 -5.87 23.80 22.74
N HIS A 5 -5.41 22.58 22.42
CA HIS A 5 -5.07 22.15 21.06
C HIS A 5 -6.29 21.94 20.13
N HIS A 6 -7.51 21.93 20.68
CA HIS A 6 -8.70 21.46 19.96
C HIS A 6 -9.35 22.51 19.05
N ASP A 7 -9.13 23.81 19.26
CA ASP A 7 -9.68 24.88 18.38
C ASP A 7 -8.97 25.03 17.03
N LYS A 8 -8.02 24.13 16.70
CA LYS A 8 -7.21 24.18 15.47
C LYS A 8 -7.35 22.96 14.57
N ILE A 9 -8.16 21.97 14.96
CA ILE A 9 -8.31 20.74 14.19
C ILE A 9 -9.57 20.85 13.34
N ASP A 10 -9.39 21.17 12.07
CA ASP A 10 -10.44 21.14 11.05
C ASP A 10 -10.15 20.07 9.99
N ILE A 11 -11.07 19.90 9.03
CA ILE A 11 -10.91 18.91 7.97
C ILE A 11 -9.64 19.16 7.12
N PHE A 12 -9.27 20.42 6.88
CA PHE A 12 -8.08 20.75 6.08
C PHE A 12 -6.79 20.40 6.81
N PHE A 13 -6.73 20.63 8.12
CA PHE A 13 -5.65 20.19 8.99
C PHE A 13 -5.52 18.67 8.92
N LEU A 14 -6.62 17.93 9.05
CA LEU A 14 -6.62 16.45 9.02
C LEU A 14 -6.16 15.89 7.67
N LEU A 15 -6.58 16.48 6.55
CA LEU A 15 -6.16 16.07 5.20
C LEU A 15 -4.66 16.28 4.94
N ASN A 16 -4.01 17.16 5.69
CA ASN A 16 -2.57 17.43 5.57
C ASN A 16 -1.72 16.57 6.51
N GLN A 17 -2.34 15.81 7.43
CA GLN A 17 -1.60 14.96 8.36
C GLN A 17 -0.92 13.78 7.64
N LYS A 18 0.09 13.21 8.31
CA LYS A 18 0.79 12.01 7.83
C LYS A 18 0.00 10.73 8.08
N GLN A 19 -0.95 10.76 9.00
CA GLN A 19 -1.74 9.61 9.41
C GLN A 19 -3.21 9.84 9.08
N ILE A 20 -3.85 8.85 8.46
CA ILE A 20 -5.31 8.80 8.31
C ILE A 20 -5.96 8.58 9.67
N LEU A 21 -7.20 9.03 9.87
CA LEU A 21 -8.00 8.67 11.04
C LEU A 21 -8.96 7.50 10.73
N THR A 22 -9.14 6.62 11.70
CA THR A 22 -10.22 5.63 11.66
C THR A 22 -11.57 6.31 11.85
N LYS A 23 -12.66 5.59 11.60
CA LYS A 23 -14.01 6.12 11.76
C LYS A 23 -14.27 6.52 13.22
N ASN A 24 -13.86 5.68 14.17
CA ASN A 24 -13.99 5.99 15.58
C ASN A 24 -13.13 7.20 15.99
N GLU A 25 -11.91 7.30 15.46
CA GLU A 25 -11.02 8.43 15.73
C GLU A 25 -11.60 9.75 15.17
N LEU A 26 -12.14 9.74 13.95
CA LEU A 26 -12.74 10.92 13.33
C LEU A 26 -14.01 11.35 14.09
N ASN A 27 -14.90 10.41 14.43
CA ASN A 27 -16.14 10.72 15.15
C ASN A 27 -15.89 11.40 16.50
N ASN A 28 -14.77 11.07 17.16
CA ASN A 28 -14.39 11.70 18.42
C ASN A 28 -13.84 13.12 18.27
N ILE A 29 -13.17 13.43 17.15
CA ILE A 29 -12.57 14.75 16.91
C ILE A 29 -13.57 15.68 16.20
N LEU A 30 -14.22 15.19 15.14
CA LEU A 30 -15.15 15.92 14.28
C LEU A 30 -16.42 15.08 14.01
N PRO A 31 -17.35 14.95 14.98
CA PRO A 31 -18.50 14.05 14.89
C PRO A 31 -19.49 14.35 13.75
N LEU A 32 -19.48 15.59 13.24
CA LEU A 32 -20.36 16.00 12.14
C LEU A 32 -19.78 15.71 10.76
N GLN A 33 -18.51 15.30 10.67
CA GLN A 33 -17.86 15.04 9.39
C GLN A 33 -18.18 13.64 8.89
N ASN A 34 -18.42 13.52 7.58
CA ASN A 34 -18.58 12.24 6.94
C ASN A 34 -17.20 11.57 6.79
N HIS A 35 -17.03 10.39 7.39
CA HIS A 35 -15.76 9.65 7.34
C HIS A 35 -15.38 9.19 5.94
N GLU A 36 -16.35 8.79 5.12
CA GLU A 36 -16.13 8.36 3.74
C GLU A 36 -15.60 9.52 2.89
N GLU A 37 -16.20 10.71 3.00
CA GLU A 37 -15.74 11.92 2.28
C GLU A 37 -14.33 12.35 2.72
N TYR A 38 -14.05 12.26 4.02
CA TYR A 38 -12.72 12.51 4.57
C TYR A 38 -11.69 11.53 4.00
N GLN A 39 -11.99 10.23 4.05
CA GLN A 39 -11.11 9.17 3.57
C GLN A 39 -10.84 9.29 2.07
N MET A 40 -11.88 9.55 1.26
CA MET A 40 -11.76 9.84 -0.16
C MET A 40 -10.81 11.01 -0.43
N SER A 41 -11.01 12.11 0.28
CA SER A 41 -10.21 13.33 0.12
C SER A 41 -8.76 13.13 0.57
N PHE A 42 -8.54 12.36 1.63
CA PHE A 42 -7.22 12.01 2.14
C PHE A 42 -6.46 11.17 1.11
N TYR A 43 -7.03 10.05 0.67
CA TYR A 43 -6.39 9.19 -0.31
C TYR A 43 -6.18 9.85 -1.66
N LYS A 44 -7.14 10.65 -2.14
CA LYS A 44 -6.99 11.40 -3.39
C LYS A 44 -5.71 12.22 -3.40
N ARG A 45 -5.38 12.90 -2.29
CA ARG A 45 -4.12 13.66 -2.18
C ARG A 45 -2.92 12.74 -2.07
N LYS A 46 -2.95 11.81 -1.11
CA LYS A 46 -1.78 11.01 -0.77
C LYS A 46 -1.38 10.01 -1.84
N LEU A 47 -2.33 9.37 -2.51
CA LEU A 47 -2.06 8.43 -3.60
C LEU A 47 -1.54 9.15 -4.86
N SER A 48 -2.05 10.34 -5.16
CA SER A 48 -1.47 11.19 -6.21
C SER A 48 -0.02 11.55 -5.89
N ASP A 49 0.26 12.06 -4.69
CA ASP A 49 1.63 12.40 -4.27
C ASP A 49 2.56 11.18 -4.30
N PHE A 50 2.08 10.04 -3.79
CA PHE A 50 2.84 8.79 -3.76
C PHE A 50 3.14 8.29 -5.16
N PHE A 51 2.16 8.27 -6.06
CA PHE A 51 2.34 7.88 -7.44
C PHE A 51 3.38 8.76 -8.14
N LEU A 52 3.24 10.08 -8.06
CA LEU A 52 4.16 11.01 -8.73
C LEU A 52 5.60 10.86 -8.25
N LYS A 53 5.78 10.66 -6.94
CA LYS A 53 7.09 10.46 -6.31
C LYS A 53 7.74 9.14 -6.72
N ASN A 54 6.95 8.09 -6.92
CA ASN A 54 7.48 6.74 -7.14
C ASN A 54 7.43 6.25 -8.59
N TYR A 55 6.70 6.94 -9.47
CA TYR A 55 6.44 6.52 -10.86
C TYR A 55 7.70 6.16 -11.66
N ASN A 56 8.81 6.85 -11.40
CA ASN A 56 10.07 6.65 -12.12
C ASN A 56 10.96 5.56 -11.51
N PHE A 57 10.54 4.89 -10.43
CA PHE A 57 11.30 3.76 -9.88
C PHE A 57 10.84 2.44 -10.51
N ASP A 58 11.80 1.65 -10.98
CA ASP A 58 11.52 0.41 -11.71
C ASP A 58 10.71 -0.60 -10.88
N TRP A 59 10.99 -0.71 -9.58
CA TRP A 59 10.22 -1.57 -8.69
C TRP A 59 8.75 -1.15 -8.61
N PHE A 60 8.45 0.14 -8.60
CA PHE A 60 7.09 0.64 -8.49
C PHE A 60 6.36 0.43 -9.81
N TYR A 61 7.00 0.80 -10.92
CA TYR A 61 6.41 0.69 -12.25
C TYR A 61 6.10 -0.77 -12.62
N SER A 62 7.07 -1.67 -12.43
CA SER A 62 6.88 -3.10 -12.74
C SER A 62 5.83 -3.76 -11.85
N THR A 63 5.72 -3.38 -10.57
CA THR A 63 4.74 -3.99 -9.64
C THR A 63 3.34 -3.43 -9.81
N TYR A 64 3.17 -2.12 -9.99
CA TYR A 64 1.87 -1.47 -9.86
C TYR A 64 1.34 -0.82 -11.15
N VAL A 65 2.15 -0.74 -12.20
CA VAL A 65 1.73 -0.16 -13.49
C VAL A 65 1.71 -1.21 -14.60
N GLU A 66 2.72 -2.08 -14.67
CA GLU A 66 2.81 -3.11 -15.71
C GLU A 66 2.03 -4.38 -15.38
N LYS A 67 2.13 -4.85 -14.13
CA LYS A 67 1.48 -6.09 -13.71
C LYS A 67 -0.01 -5.87 -13.46
N VAL A 68 -0.83 -6.75 -14.04
CA VAL A 68 -2.26 -6.83 -13.72
C VAL A 68 -2.42 -7.71 -12.49
N LYS A 69 -3.15 -7.21 -11.50
CA LYS A 69 -3.48 -7.96 -10.30
C LYS A 69 -4.49 -9.05 -10.66
N ILE A 70 -4.16 -10.31 -10.38
CA ILE A 70 -5.03 -11.47 -10.63
C ILE A 70 -5.33 -12.13 -9.29
N ILE A 71 -6.61 -12.29 -9.00
CA ILE A 71 -7.08 -13.03 -7.84
C ILE A 71 -7.01 -14.52 -8.17
N LYS A 72 -6.29 -15.26 -7.33
CA LYS A 72 -6.11 -16.70 -7.49
C LYS A 72 -5.97 -17.36 -6.13
N TYR A 73 -6.17 -18.67 -6.11
CA TYR A 73 -5.82 -19.48 -4.95
C TYR A 73 -4.30 -19.76 -4.93
N ASN A 74 -3.66 -19.48 -3.81
CA ASN A 74 -2.25 -19.77 -3.57
C ASN A 74 -2.12 -21.09 -2.82
N HIS A 75 -1.42 -22.05 -3.43
CA HIS A 75 -1.28 -23.41 -2.90
C HIS A 75 -0.11 -23.59 -1.93
N PHE A 76 0.71 -22.55 -1.69
CA PHE A 76 1.89 -22.62 -0.82
C PHE A 76 2.87 -23.74 -1.22
N ASN A 77 3.16 -23.86 -2.51
CA ASN A 77 4.13 -24.83 -3.05
C ASN A 77 5.58 -24.36 -2.85
N ILE A 78 5.91 -23.99 -1.61
CA ILE A 78 7.15 -23.29 -1.24
C ILE A 78 8.21 -24.21 -0.63
N ASN A 79 7.97 -25.52 -0.55
CA ASN A 79 8.97 -26.46 -0.07
C ASN A 79 10.19 -26.51 -0.96
N GLY A 80 11.37 -26.55 -0.34
CA GLY A 80 12.64 -26.67 -1.03
C GLY A 80 13.77 -25.88 -0.39
N ASN A 81 14.90 -25.85 -1.10
CA ASN A 81 16.07 -25.11 -0.69
C ASN A 81 16.14 -23.79 -1.47
N TYR A 82 16.49 -22.71 -0.78
CA TYR A 82 16.56 -21.38 -1.35
C TYR A 82 17.91 -20.75 -1.07
N LEU A 83 18.47 -20.13 -2.11
CA LEU A 83 19.53 -19.15 -2.00
C LEU A 83 18.87 -17.79 -1.72
N VAL A 84 19.28 -17.13 -0.65
CA VAL A 84 18.72 -15.84 -0.24
C VAL A 84 19.75 -14.76 -0.49
N ILE A 85 19.41 -13.79 -1.32
CA ILE A 85 20.22 -12.61 -1.62
C ILE A 85 19.60 -11.46 -0.85
N HIS A 86 20.29 -11.01 0.19
CA HIS A 86 19.82 -9.92 1.02
C HIS A 86 20.16 -8.57 0.42
N ASN A 87 19.37 -7.57 0.78
CA ASN A 87 19.67 -6.16 0.52
C ASN A 87 19.81 -5.77 -0.97
N VAL A 88 19.10 -6.47 -1.85
CA VAL A 88 19.00 -6.17 -3.28
C VAL A 88 18.46 -4.76 -3.47
N SER A 89 19.14 -4.01 -4.35
CA SER A 89 18.80 -2.62 -4.65
C SER A 89 17.41 -2.48 -5.29
N ASN A 90 16.81 -1.29 -5.14
CA ASN A 90 15.53 -0.94 -5.75
C ASN A 90 15.61 -0.74 -7.28
N TYR A 91 16.82 -0.66 -7.85
CA TYR A 91 17.07 -0.60 -9.30
C TYR A 91 16.95 -1.97 -10.00
N HIS A 92 17.08 -3.08 -9.27
CA HIS A 92 16.97 -4.41 -9.88
C HIS A 92 15.50 -4.83 -9.97
N THR A 93 14.94 -4.91 -11.18
CA THR A 93 13.61 -5.52 -11.37
C THR A 93 13.66 -7.04 -11.23
N GLU A 94 12.52 -7.65 -10.97
CA GLU A 94 12.41 -9.12 -10.99
C GLU A 94 12.87 -9.70 -12.34
N SER A 95 12.52 -9.05 -13.47
CA SER A 95 12.99 -9.46 -14.79
C SER A 95 14.51 -9.41 -14.89
N SER A 96 15.13 -8.28 -14.49
CA SER A 96 16.59 -8.15 -14.56
C SER A 96 17.32 -9.20 -13.71
N LEU A 97 16.76 -9.56 -12.54
CA LEU A 97 17.33 -10.60 -11.69
C LEU A 97 17.14 -11.98 -12.32
N ARG A 98 15.96 -12.26 -12.89
CA ARG A 98 15.71 -13.53 -13.60
C ARG A 98 16.63 -13.69 -14.80
N ASP A 99 16.87 -12.63 -15.58
CA ASP A 99 17.76 -12.68 -16.74
C ASP A 99 19.20 -13.07 -16.35
N VAL A 100 19.65 -12.59 -15.19
CA VAL A 100 21.00 -12.85 -14.68
C VAL A 100 21.09 -14.22 -14.00
N LEU A 101 20.09 -14.58 -13.18
CA LEU A 101 20.15 -15.71 -12.25
C LEU A 101 19.55 -17.01 -12.81
N SER A 102 18.72 -16.95 -13.85
CA SER A 102 18.11 -18.14 -14.47
C SER A 102 19.12 -19.12 -15.06
N ASN A 103 20.32 -18.64 -15.41
CA ASN A 103 21.43 -19.46 -15.92
C ASN A 103 22.21 -20.18 -14.83
N LEU A 104 21.84 -20.06 -13.55
CA LEU A 104 22.45 -20.82 -12.48
C LEU A 104 22.02 -22.28 -12.57
N GLU A 105 22.98 -23.19 -12.46
CA GLU A 105 22.70 -24.62 -12.35
C GLU A 105 21.78 -24.87 -11.15
N GLY A 106 20.72 -25.64 -11.37
CA GLY A 106 19.72 -25.95 -10.34
C GLY A 106 18.69 -24.85 -10.11
N PHE A 107 18.69 -23.74 -10.86
CA PHE A 107 17.64 -22.71 -10.77
C PHE A 107 16.25 -23.29 -11.08
N VAL A 108 15.26 -22.99 -10.23
CA VAL A 108 13.86 -23.37 -10.43
C VAL A 108 12.97 -22.14 -10.57
N ASP A 109 13.03 -21.23 -9.59
CA ASP A 109 12.21 -20.02 -9.58
C ASP A 109 12.87 -18.91 -8.75
N LEU A 110 12.31 -17.70 -8.85
CA LEU A 110 12.78 -16.49 -8.17
C LEU A 110 11.62 -15.76 -7.52
N TYR A 111 11.79 -15.35 -6.27
CA TYR A 111 10.82 -14.57 -5.52
C TYR A 111 11.50 -13.31 -5.01
N LEU A 112 11.03 -12.16 -5.47
CA LEU A 112 11.51 -10.87 -5.00
C LEU A 112 10.52 -10.30 -3.99
N PHE A 113 10.95 -10.13 -2.74
CA PHE A 113 10.09 -9.65 -1.66
C PHE A 113 9.79 -8.16 -1.79
N ARG A 114 8.77 -7.70 -1.05
CA ARG A 114 8.43 -6.28 -1.01
C ARG A 114 9.59 -5.45 -0.44
N PRO A 115 9.77 -4.21 -0.94
CA PRO A 115 10.81 -3.33 -0.44
C PRO A 115 10.54 -2.94 1.01
N ASP A 116 11.61 -2.93 1.80
CA ASP A 116 11.57 -2.45 3.17
C ASP A 116 11.74 -0.93 3.19
N PRO A 117 10.68 -0.15 3.52
CA PRO A 117 10.75 1.31 3.53
C PRO A 117 11.74 1.85 4.56
N PHE A 118 12.07 1.07 5.60
CA PHE A 118 13.02 1.45 6.65
C PHE A 118 14.48 1.16 6.26
N LYS A 119 14.70 0.31 5.24
CA LYS A 119 16.03 -0.01 4.70
C LYS A 119 16.24 0.59 3.32
N SER A 120 15.79 1.83 3.11
CA SER A 120 15.91 2.54 1.83
C SER A 120 15.32 1.75 0.63
N PHE A 121 14.22 1.04 0.86
CA PHE A 121 13.53 0.21 -0.14
C PHE A 121 14.38 -0.95 -0.71
N ARG A 122 15.38 -1.41 0.05
CA ARG A 122 16.08 -2.66 -0.25
C ARG A 122 15.17 -3.86 -0.07
N ARG A 123 15.46 -4.94 -0.80
CA ARG A 123 14.64 -6.15 -0.89
C ARG A 123 15.48 -7.39 -0.66
N ASP A 124 14.82 -8.44 -0.20
CA ASP A 124 15.40 -9.78 -0.24
C ASP A 124 14.91 -10.51 -1.49
N CYS A 125 15.80 -11.26 -2.12
CA CYS A 125 15.50 -12.11 -3.26
C CYS A 125 15.76 -13.56 -2.89
N TYR A 126 14.79 -14.43 -3.12
CA TYR A 126 14.87 -15.85 -2.85
C TYR A 126 14.90 -16.60 -4.18
N VAL A 127 15.95 -17.37 -4.41
CA VAL A 127 16.10 -18.20 -5.60
C VAL A 127 15.91 -19.64 -5.18
N LYS A 128 14.84 -20.28 -5.66
CA LYS A 128 14.58 -21.70 -5.42
C LYS A 128 15.58 -22.52 -6.22
N MET A 129 16.26 -23.44 -5.56
CA MET A 129 17.25 -24.30 -6.19
C MET A 129 17.03 -25.79 -5.87
N GLU A 130 17.26 -26.63 -6.87
CA GLU A 130 17.14 -28.09 -6.77
C GLU A 130 18.38 -28.79 -7.32
N ASN A 131 18.69 -29.97 -6.78
CA ASN A 131 19.77 -30.86 -7.23
C ASN A 131 21.18 -30.24 -7.24
N VAL A 132 21.42 -29.20 -6.45
CA VAL A 132 22.73 -28.54 -6.34
C VAL A 132 23.07 -28.18 -4.89
N GLU A 133 24.36 -28.07 -4.60
CA GLU A 133 24.86 -27.48 -3.36
C GLU A 133 24.78 -25.96 -3.45
N ILE A 134 23.81 -25.34 -2.78
CA ILE A 134 23.50 -23.91 -2.88
C ILE A 134 24.69 -23.02 -2.52
N GLU A 135 25.45 -23.39 -1.49
CA GLU A 135 26.59 -22.64 -0.98
C GLU A 135 27.68 -22.49 -2.05
N SER A 136 27.82 -23.45 -2.96
CA SER A 136 28.76 -23.40 -4.09
C SER A 136 28.46 -22.26 -5.08
N LYS A 137 27.22 -21.73 -5.07
CA LYS A 137 26.75 -20.71 -6.03
C LYS A 137 26.91 -19.27 -5.52
N PHE A 138 27.30 -19.06 -4.26
CA PHE A 138 27.37 -17.73 -3.66
C PHE A 138 28.31 -16.78 -4.41
N GLU A 139 29.52 -17.24 -4.74
CA GLU A 139 30.50 -16.40 -5.46
C GLU A 139 30.12 -16.16 -6.92
N GLU A 140 29.46 -17.14 -7.57
CA GLU A 140 28.91 -16.95 -8.92
C GLU A 140 27.85 -15.85 -8.93
N VAL A 141 26.93 -15.85 -7.95
CA VAL A 141 25.89 -14.83 -7.80
C VAL A 141 26.47 -13.43 -7.58
N LYS A 142 27.44 -13.29 -6.67
CA LYS A 142 28.11 -11.99 -6.42
C LYS A 142 28.76 -11.45 -7.69
N THR A 143 29.43 -12.33 -8.44
CA THR A 143 30.09 -11.97 -9.71
C THR A 143 29.06 -11.53 -10.75
N LYS A 144 27.98 -12.30 -10.92
CA LYS A 144 26.94 -12.02 -11.91
C LYS A 144 26.15 -10.74 -11.62
N LEU A 145 25.87 -10.44 -10.36
CA LEU A 145 25.18 -9.21 -9.95
C LEU A 145 26.12 -8.00 -9.83
N ASN A 146 27.44 -8.21 -9.94
CA ASN A 146 28.45 -7.17 -9.82
C ASN A 146 28.32 -6.32 -8.53
N ASP A 147 27.85 -6.93 -7.44
CA ASP A 147 27.68 -6.29 -6.14
C ASP A 147 28.23 -7.19 -5.02
N PHE A 148 29.50 -6.95 -4.66
CA PHE A 148 30.20 -7.68 -3.61
C PHE A 148 29.72 -7.33 -2.19
N LYS A 149 28.84 -6.33 -2.03
CA LYS A 149 28.25 -5.98 -0.73
C LYS A 149 26.99 -6.78 -0.43
N LEU A 150 26.54 -7.63 -1.36
CA LEU A 150 25.40 -8.51 -1.12
C LEU A 150 25.78 -9.58 -0.08
N GLU A 151 24.92 -9.69 0.93
CA GLU A 151 24.95 -10.80 1.87
C GLU A 151 24.10 -11.92 1.28
N ILE A 152 24.69 -13.11 1.16
CA ILE A 152 24.02 -14.28 0.58
C ILE A 152 23.98 -15.37 1.63
N THR A 153 22.79 -15.91 1.89
CA THR A 153 22.57 -17.00 2.83
C THR A 153 21.78 -18.12 2.15
N LYS A 154 21.55 -19.22 2.87
CA LYS A 154 20.71 -20.32 2.45
C LYS A 154 19.64 -20.56 3.50
N ILE A 155 18.46 -20.95 3.02
CA ILE A 155 17.38 -21.44 3.88
C ILE A 155 16.74 -22.69 3.26
N THR A 156 16.37 -23.64 4.10
CA THR A 156 15.54 -24.79 3.70
C THR A 156 14.16 -24.60 4.30
N ILE A 157 13.15 -24.67 3.46
CA ILE A 157 11.76 -24.47 3.86
C ILE A 157 11.03 -25.81 3.79
N ASN A 158 10.51 -26.20 4.95
CA ASN A 158 9.61 -27.32 5.14
C ASN A 158 8.29 -26.75 5.68
N TYR A 159 7.46 -26.29 4.76
CA TYR A 159 6.08 -25.90 4.98
C TYR A 159 5.26 -27.10 5.43
N ASP A 160 4.71 -26.97 6.63
CA ASP A 160 3.68 -27.85 7.19
C ASP A 160 2.45 -26.99 7.43
N ASP A 161 1.33 -27.36 6.78
CA ASP A 161 0.05 -26.65 6.89
C ASP A 161 -0.47 -26.62 8.34
N ASN A 162 -0.03 -27.55 9.20
CA ASN A 162 -0.46 -27.63 10.59
C ASN A 162 0.18 -26.60 11.53
N ASN A 163 1.17 -25.83 11.05
CA ASN A 163 1.81 -24.77 11.84
C ASN A 163 1.03 -23.43 11.79
N ASP A 164 -0.27 -23.48 11.49
CA ASP A 164 -1.10 -22.28 11.46
C ASP A 164 -1.22 -21.67 12.87
N HIS A 165 -0.95 -20.37 12.88
CA HIS A 165 -0.82 -19.52 14.05
C HIS A 165 -2.00 -19.66 15.00
N ASN A 166 -1.73 -19.62 16.31
CA ASN A 166 -2.76 -19.47 17.36
C ASN A 166 -3.65 -18.27 17.02
N VAL A 167 -4.81 -18.54 16.45
CA VAL A 167 -5.79 -17.52 16.10
C VAL A 167 -6.35 -16.96 17.39
N ASN A 168 -6.34 -15.64 17.53
CA ASN A 168 -7.09 -15.01 18.61
C ASN A 168 -8.59 -15.07 18.27
N TYR A 169 -9.29 -16.06 18.85
CA TYR A 169 -10.71 -16.28 18.66
C TYR A 169 -11.62 -15.16 19.21
N SER A 170 -11.07 -14.12 19.86
CA SER A 170 -11.87 -12.99 20.36
C SER A 170 -12.50 -12.14 19.25
N ASP A 171 -11.88 -12.11 18.05
CA ASP A 171 -12.18 -11.15 17.00
C ASP A 171 -12.79 -11.80 15.74
N LEU A 172 -13.33 -13.02 15.85
CA LEU A 172 -13.87 -13.77 14.70
C LEU A 172 -14.98 -13.02 13.95
N ASN A 173 -15.73 -12.17 14.66
CA ASN A 173 -16.77 -11.34 14.07
C ASN A 173 -16.22 -10.35 13.02
N LEU A 174 -14.91 -10.05 13.03
CA LEU A 174 -14.24 -9.16 12.08
C LEU A 174 -13.84 -9.85 10.77
N LEU A 175 -13.84 -11.19 10.70
CA LEU A 175 -13.35 -11.93 9.53
C LEU A 175 -14.10 -11.57 8.26
N ILE A 176 -15.42 -11.70 8.27
CA ILE A 176 -16.26 -11.42 7.10
C ILE A 176 -16.17 -9.94 6.70
N PRO A 177 -16.27 -8.95 7.63
CA PRO A 177 -16.03 -7.55 7.32
C PRO A 177 -14.66 -7.28 6.64
N ILE A 178 -13.58 -7.88 7.15
CA ILE A 178 -12.23 -7.73 6.57
C ILE A 178 -12.18 -8.33 5.16
N VAL A 179 -12.72 -9.54 4.96
CA VAL A 179 -12.80 -10.15 3.62
C VAL A 179 -13.56 -9.24 2.66
N LYS A 180 -14.70 -8.67 3.08
CA LYS A 180 -15.46 -7.72 2.26
C LYS A 180 -14.66 -6.45 1.94
N GLY A 181 -13.91 -5.92 2.91
CA GLY A 181 -13.01 -4.78 2.70
C GLY A 181 -11.91 -5.09 1.68
N LEU A 182 -11.31 -6.26 1.76
CA LEU A 182 -10.33 -6.75 0.79
C LEU A 182 -10.96 -6.99 -0.60
N CYS A 183 -12.19 -7.51 -0.67
CA CYS A 183 -12.93 -7.64 -1.93
C CYS A 183 -13.08 -6.28 -2.61
N LYS A 184 -13.47 -5.23 -1.88
CA LYS A 184 -13.54 -3.86 -2.43
C LYS A 184 -12.18 -3.36 -2.93
N LEU A 185 -11.12 -3.54 -2.14
CA LEU A 185 -9.76 -3.14 -2.53
C LEU A 185 -9.27 -3.84 -3.80
N TYR A 186 -9.67 -5.09 -3.99
CA TYR A 186 -9.31 -5.91 -5.14
C TYR A 186 -10.32 -5.83 -6.29
N ASN A 187 -11.35 -4.98 -6.17
CA ASN A 187 -12.46 -4.86 -7.13
C ASN A 187 -13.07 -6.22 -7.52
N THR A 188 -13.37 -7.04 -6.51
CA THR A 188 -14.01 -8.36 -6.62
C THR A 188 -15.19 -8.46 -5.66
N THR A 189 -15.95 -9.54 -5.75
CA THR A 189 -17.10 -9.82 -4.88
C THR A 189 -16.77 -10.90 -3.85
N LEU A 190 -17.61 -10.99 -2.80
CA LEU A 190 -17.48 -12.05 -1.81
C LEU A 190 -17.81 -13.41 -2.45
N GLU A 191 -18.75 -13.41 -3.39
CA GLU A 191 -19.22 -14.57 -4.14
C GLU A 191 -18.08 -15.19 -4.95
N GLU A 192 -17.35 -14.38 -5.74
CA GLU A 192 -16.21 -14.82 -6.54
C GLU A 192 -15.11 -15.46 -5.70
N VAL A 193 -14.67 -14.80 -4.62
CA VAL A 193 -13.60 -15.35 -3.76
C VAL A 193 -14.05 -16.61 -3.01
N THR A 194 -15.34 -16.68 -2.66
CA THR A 194 -15.94 -17.85 -2.03
C THR A 194 -15.99 -19.03 -2.99
N GLU A 195 -16.28 -18.80 -4.27
CA GLU A 195 -16.25 -19.82 -5.30
C GLU A 195 -14.83 -20.35 -5.52
N ILE A 196 -13.84 -19.46 -5.62
CA ILE A 196 -12.41 -19.84 -5.71
C ILE A 196 -12.02 -20.73 -4.52
N GLN A 197 -12.40 -20.35 -3.30
CA GLN A 197 -12.13 -21.10 -2.07
C GLN A 197 -12.77 -22.50 -2.10
N ILE A 198 -14.06 -22.60 -2.45
CA ILE A 198 -14.78 -23.88 -2.48
C ILE A 198 -14.20 -24.85 -3.50
N ASN A 199 -13.76 -24.33 -4.65
CA ASN A 199 -13.23 -25.13 -5.74
C ASN A 199 -11.78 -25.58 -5.48
N SER A 200 -11.04 -24.86 -4.64
CA SER A 200 -9.58 -25.06 -4.47
C SER A 200 -9.16 -25.61 -3.09
N SER A 201 -10.03 -25.51 -2.07
CA SER A 201 -9.71 -25.88 -0.69
C SER A 201 -10.52 -27.08 -0.18
N PRO A 202 -9.97 -27.91 0.73
CA PRO A 202 -10.75 -28.93 1.45
C PRO A 202 -11.78 -28.32 2.41
N TYR A 203 -11.60 -27.06 2.85
CA TYR A 203 -12.52 -26.36 3.74
C TYR A 203 -13.62 -25.64 2.95
N LYS A 204 -14.80 -26.26 2.87
CA LYS A 204 -15.94 -25.79 2.04
C LYS A 204 -17.12 -25.22 2.85
N ASP A 205 -17.11 -25.39 4.16
CA ASP A 205 -18.22 -25.01 5.03
C ASP A 205 -18.14 -23.53 5.40
N LYS A 206 -18.99 -22.70 4.77
CA LYS A 206 -19.04 -21.25 4.99
C LYS A 206 -19.48 -20.85 6.41
N SER A 207 -20.06 -21.77 7.18
CA SER A 207 -20.46 -21.47 8.57
C SER A 207 -19.27 -21.43 9.54
N LYS A 208 -18.13 -21.97 9.11
CA LYS A 208 -16.93 -22.14 9.93
C LYS A 208 -15.94 -20.98 9.73
N PRO A 209 -15.35 -20.41 10.79
CA PRO A 209 -14.36 -19.35 10.67
C PRO A 209 -13.14 -19.72 9.83
N GLU A 210 -12.73 -20.99 9.87
CA GLU A 210 -11.62 -21.55 9.09
C GLU A 210 -11.80 -21.27 7.60
N PHE A 211 -13.03 -21.33 7.09
CA PHE A 211 -13.33 -21.01 5.70
C PHE A 211 -12.83 -19.61 5.30
N TYR A 212 -13.06 -18.62 6.17
CA TYR A 212 -12.65 -17.24 5.94
C TYR A 212 -11.17 -17.00 6.22
N PHE A 213 -10.57 -17.72 7.18
CA PHE A 213 -9.11 -17.70 7.36
C PHE A 213 -8.38 -18.18 6.12
N PHE A 214 -8.85 -19.25 5.48
CA PHE A 214 -8.28 -19.72 4.22
C PHE A 214 -8.48 -18.72 3.07
N ILE A 215 -9.61 -18.01 3.00
CA ILE A 215 -9.75 -16.91 2.03
C ILE A 215 -8.68 -15.84 2.27
N LEU A 216 -8.50 -15.40 3.52
CA LEU A 216 -7.50 -14.39 3.87
C LEU A 216 -6.09 -14.86 3.51
N LYS A 217 -5.70 -16.06 3.94
CA LYS A 217 -4.37 -16.65 3.72
C LYS A 217 -4.14 -17.01 2.24
N ASN A 218 -4.99 -17.82 1.64
CA ASN A 218 -4.72 -18.43 0.34
C ASN A 218 -5.16 -17.57 -0.84
N ILE A 219 -6.11 -16.65 -0.69
CA ILE A 219 -6.51 -15.78 -1.80
C ILE A 219 -5.84 -14.41 -1.67
N PHE A 220 -5.95 -13.80 -0.49
CA PHE A 220 -5.45 -12.43 -0.28
C PHE A 220 -4.02 -12.34 0.25
N LEU A 221 -3.39 -13.47 0.62
CA LEU A 221 -2.09 -13.49 1.31
C LEU A 221 -2.08 -12.51 2.49
N TYR A 222 -3.17 -12.50 3.24
CA TYR A 222 -3.41 -11.64 4.39
C TYR A 222 -3.37 -12.45 5.68
N ASP A 223 -2.52 -12.03 6.61
CA ASP A 223 -2.46 -12.59 7.94
C ASP A 223 -3.33 -11.76 8.89
N PHE A 224 -4.34 -12.41 9.45
CA PHE A 224 -5.29 -11.81 10.37
C PHE A 224 -4.63 -11.29 11.65
N ASN A 225 -3.67 -12.06 12.20
CA ASN A 225 -3.07 -11.76 13.50
C ASN A 225 -2.17 -10.52 13.42
N THR A 226 -1.35 -10.44 12.37
CA THR A 226 -0.47 -9.29 12.13
C THR A 226 -1.14 -8.16 11.36
N SER A 227 -2.31 -8.43 10.76
CA SER A 227 -3.04 -7.50 9.91
C SER A 227 -2.15 -6.95 8.78
N GLN A 228 -1.40 -7.85 8.17
CA GLN A 228 -0.47 -7.59 7.07
C GLN A 228 -0.84 -8.42 5.85
N GLN A 229 -0.58 -7.85 4.69
CA GLN A 229 -0.62 -8.57 3.43
C GLN A 229 0.79 -8.82 2.93
N PHE A 230 0.96 -9.84 2.10
CA PHE A 230 2.23 -10.22 1.50
C PHE A 230 2.10 -10.35 -0.03
N LEU A 231 3.23 -10.28 -0.74
CA LEU A 231 3.23 -10.34 -2.21
C LEU A 231 3.24 -11.78 -2.74
N SER A 232 3.79 -12.71 -1.97
CA SER A 232 3.89 -14.14 -2.33
C SER A 232 3.59 -15.03 -1.13
N ASP A 233 3.25 -16.28 -1.40
CA ASP A 233 3.11 -17.36 -0.42
C ASP A 233 4.41 -17.58 0.38
N LEU A 234 5.56 -17.49 -0.28
CA LEU A 234 6.87 -17.55 0.37
C LEU A 234 7.08 -16.40 1.36
N GLU A 235 6.77 -15.17 0.93
CA GLU A 235 6.87 -13.99 1.80
C GLU A 235 5.92 -14.09 3.00
N PHE A 236 4.68 -14.54 2.77
CA PHE A 236 3.71 -14.81 3.82
C PHE A 236 4.28 -15.80 4.85
N TYR A 237 4.80 -16.94 4.40
CA TYR A 237 5.31 -17.97 5.30
C TYR A 237 6.48 -17.49 6.16
N ILE A 238 7.42 -16.75 5.56
CA ILE A 238 8.62 -16.27 6.26
C ILE A 238 8.27 -15.13 7.24
N LYS A 239 7.42 -14.18 6.83
CA LYS A 239 7.21 -12.92 7.57
C LYS A 239 5.96 -12.85 8.43
N SER A 240 4.94 -13.68 8.21
CA SER A 240 3.67 -13.65 8.98
C SER A 240 3.85 -13.85 10.49
N LYS A 241 4.99 -14.40 10.93
CA LYS A 241 5.25 -14.63 12.36
C LYS A 241 5.69 -13.37 13.12
N ALA A 242 6.07 -12.30 12.42
CA ALA A 242 6.54 -11.06 13.04
C ALA A 242 5.34 -10.14 13.33
N THR A 243 4.92 -10.07 14.60
CA THR A 243 3.94 -9.08 15.04
C THR A 243 4.56 -7.68 14.98
N VAL A 244 3.93 -6.75 14.26
CA VAL A 244 4.40 -5.37 14.14
C VAL A 244 3.26 -4.40 14.38
N GLY A 245 3.41 -3.51 15.36
CA GLY A 245 2.53 -2.34 15.58
C GLY A 245 1.16 -2.66 16.20
N ASN A 246 0.15 -1.87 15.82
CA ASN A 246 -1.24 -1.99 16.29
C ASN A 246 -2.13 -2.65 15.22
N PRO A 247 -2.38 -3.98 15.32
CA PRO A 247 -3.16 -4.69 14.32
C PRO A 247 -4.66 -4.37 14.39
N GLU A 248 -5.20 -3.97 15.55
CA GLU A 248 -6.61 -3.60 15.71
C GLU A 248 -6.98 -2.40 14.84
N ARG A 249 -6.15 -1.34 14.89
CA ARG A 249 -6.34 -0.13 14.08
C ARG A 249 -6.32 -0.43 12.58
N ARG A 250 -5.47 -1.37 12.15
CA ARG A 250 -5.40 -1.81 10.75
C ARG A 250 -6.65 -2.59 10.33
N ARG A 251 -7.17 -3.46 11.21
CA ARG A 251 -8.44 -4.16 10.95
C ARG A 251 -9.57 -3.16 10.78
N GLU A 252 -9.66 -2.13 11.61
CA GLU A 252 -10.68 -1.07 11.49
C GLU A 252 -10.65 -0.41 10.11
N LEU A 253 -9.47 0.04 9.67
CA LEU A 253 -9.31 0.67 8.35
C LEU A 253 -9.62 -0.30 7.20
N CYS A 254 -9.25 -1.58 7.37
CA CYS A 254 -9.54 -2.60 6.36
C CYS A 254 -11.03 -2.85 6.17
N MET A 255 -11.81 -2.82 7.25
CA MET A 255 -13.27 -2.98 7.18
C MET A 255 -13.96 -1.80 6.50
N ASP A 256 -13.40 -0.60 6.68
CA ASP A 256 -13.93 0.67 6.18
C ASP A 256 -13.31 1.09 4.84
N TYR A 257 -12.72 0.18 4.06
CA TYR A 257 -12.24 0.56 2.73
C TYR A 257 -13.39 0.97 1.79
N ILE A 258 -13.11 2.05 1.06
CA ILE A 258 -13.93 2.60 -0.01
C ILE A 258 -13.57 1.97 -1.35
N ASP A 259 -14.44 2.14 -2.34
CA ASP A 259 -14.09 1.87 -3.72
C ASP A 259 -13.13 2.95 -4.25
N PHE A 260 -11.87 2.54 -4.46
CA PHE A 260 -10.83 3.41 -5.00
C PHE A 260 -11.05 3.76 -6.48
N GLY A 261 -11.96 3.07 -7.18
CA GLY A 261 -12.36 3.37 -8.55
C GLY A 261 -12.83 4.82 -8.75
N ILE A 262 -13.36 5.46 -7.70
CA ILE A 262 -13.75 6.88 -7.72
C ILE A 262 -12.54 7.80 -8.02
N MET A 263 -11.32 7.38 -7.69
CA MET A 263 -10.09 8.15 -7.97
C MET A 263 -9.75 8.23 -9.46
N LYS A 264 -10.37 7.40 -10.30
CA LYS A 264 -10.22 7.51 -11.75
C LYS A 264 -10.87 8.78 -12.32
N ASN A 265 -11.66 9.50 -11.53
CA ASN A 265 -12.23 10.80 -11.88
C ASN A 265 -11.34 12.00 -11.49
N ILE A 266 -10.10 11.76 -11.06
CA ILE A 266 -9.15 12.84 -10.77
C ILE A 266 -8.90 13.67 -12.03
N ASN A 267 -8.97 15.00 -11.91
CA ASN A 267 -8.67 15.89 -13.01
C ASN A 267 -7.19 15.81 -13.44
N PHE A 268 -6.93 15.86 -14.74
CA PHE A 268 -5.58 15.80 -15.33
C PHE A 268 -4.62 16.85 -14.75
N ASP A 269 -5.06 18.12 -14.65
CA ASP A 269 -4.25 19.21 -14.12
C ASP A 269 -4.05 19.11 -12.61
N PHE A 270 -4.98 18.48 -11.88
CA PHE A 270 -4.80 18.19 -10.46
C PHE A 270 -3.66 17.19 -10.26
N LEU A 271 -3.61 16.11 -11.05
CA LEU A 271 -2.58 15.07 -10.89
C LEU A 271 -1.22 15.51 -11.42
N LEU A 272 -1.15 16.11 -12.61
CA LEU A 272 0.12 16.36 -13.30
C LEU A 272 0.55 17.83 -13.28
N GLY A 273 -0.21 18.68 -12.60
CA GLY A 273 -0.01 20.13 -12.57
C GLY A 273 -0.42 20.79 -13.88
N ARG A 274 -1.02 21.98 -13.79
CA ARG A 274 -1.40 22.76 -14.96
C ARG A 274 -0.17 23.32 -15.66
N ILE A 275 -0.08 23.12 -16.98
CA ILE A 275 1.06 23.65 -17.76
C ILE A 275 0.84 25.11 -18.16
N ILE A 276 -0.40 25.52 -18.40
CA ILE A 276 -0.76 26.89 -18.78
C ILE A 276 -0.99 27.70 -17.52
N GLN A 277 -0.23 28.78 -17.35
CA GLN A 277 -0.37 29.71 -16.23
C GLN A 277 -0.85 31.06 -16.75
N LYS A 278 -1.94 31.59 -16.18
CA LYS A 278 -2.34 32.98 -16.41
C LYS A 278 -1.46 33.86 -15.54
N VAL A 279 -0.63 34.70 -16.16
CA VAL A 279 0.33 35.56 -15.46
C VAL A 279 -0.21 36.98 -15.30
N GLU A 280 -0.82 37.49 -16.37
CA GLU A 280 -1.46 38.81 -16.41
C GLU A 280 -2.80 38.70 -17.16
N ASP A 281 -3.56 39.79 -17.20
CA ASP A 281 -4.77 39.83 -18.02
C ASP A 281 -4.41 39.67 -19.50
N LYS A 282 -5.01 38.65 -20.13
CA LYS A 282 -4.74 38.23 -21.50
C LYS A 282 -3.28 37.83 -21.75
N VAL A 283 -2.56 37.38 -20.72
CA VAL A 283 -1.21 36.81 -20.90
C VAL A 283 -1.15 35.44 -20.24
N PHE A 284 -0.94 34.43 -21.08
CA PHE A 284 -0.81 33.03 -20.71
C PHE A 284 0.62 32.57 -20.97
N MET A 285 1.19 31.82 -20.04
CA MET A 285 2.57 31.34 -20.10
C MET A 285 2.59 29.81 -20.14
N CYS A 286 3.40 29.28 -21.06
CA CYS A 286 3.73 27.86 -21.09
C CYS A 286 4.80 27.57 -20.03
N SER A 287 4.49 26.79 -18.99
CA SER A 287 5.49 26.44 -17.95
C SER A 287 6.63 25.53 -18.42
N LEU A 288 6.54 24.94 -19.61
CA LEU A 288 7.60 24.10 -20.17
C LEU A 288 8.76 24.90 -20.80
N CYS A 289 8.45 26.07 -21.37
CA CYS A 289 9.43 26.88 -22.10
C CYS A 289 9.34 28.39 -21.82
N GLU A 290 8.48 28.77 -20.89
CA GLU A 290 8.25 30.13 -20.38
C GLU A 290 7.79 31.14 -21.45
N LYS A 291 7.42 30.67 -22.64
CA LYS A 291 6.85 31.53 -23.70
C LYS A 291 5.46 32.03 -23.32
N LYS A 292 5.23 33.31 -23.61
CA LYS A 292 3.98 34.03 -23.33
C LYS A 292 3.14 34.16 -24.60
N PHE A 293 1.82 34.07 -24.44
CA PHE A 293 0.83 34.14 -25.49
C PHE A 293 -0.37 34.97 -25.03
N GLU A 294 -1.11 35.53 -25.98
CA GLU A 294 -2.27 36.39 -25.71
C GLU A 294 -3.53 35.60 -25.31
N THR A 295 -3.59 34.31 -25.66
CA THR A 295 -4.73 33.43 -25.33
C THR A 295 -4.28 32.06 -24.85
N GLU A 296 -5.15 31.42 -24.07
CA GLU A 296 -4.99 30.03 -23.63
C GLU A 296 -4.93 29.09 -24.84
N GLU A 297 -5.78 29.28 -25.84
CA GLU A 297 -5.82 28.48 -27.06
C GLU A 297 -4.50 28.51 -27.85
N PHE A 298 -3.86 29.68 -27.99
CA PHE A 298 -2.54 29.76 -28.62
C PHE A 298 -1.48 29.03 -27.81
N THR A 299 -1.58 29.05 -26.48
CA THR A 299 -0.67 28.32 -25.59
C THR A 299 -0.87 26.80 -25.73
N GLU A 300 -2.12 26.33 -25.82
CA GLU A 300 -2.43 24.92 -26.08
C GLU A 300 -1.91 24.45 -27.44
N ASN A 301 -2.11 25.24 -28.49
CA ASN A 301 -1.62 24.91 -29.82
C ASN A 301 -0.08 24.90 -29.86
N HIS A 302 0.56 25.83 -29.14
CA HIS A 302 2.00 25.82 -28.94
C HIS A 302 2.48 24.52 -28.27
N GLN A 303 1.82 24.06 -27.21
CA GLN A 303 2.18 22.81 -26.52
C GLN A 303 2.05 21.60 -27.45
N LYS A 304 0.94 21.49 -28.18
CA LYS A 304 0.70 20.38 -29.12
C LYS A 304 1.77 20.30 -30.20
N ASN A 305 2.28 21.45 -30.68
CA ASN A 305 3.22 21.49 -31.80
C ASN A 305 4.70 21.52 -31.38
N LYS A 306 5.04 22.15 -30.25
CA LYS A 306 6.43 22.33 -29.80
C LYS A 306 6.83 21.41 -28.66
N HIS A 307 5.86 20.83 -27.96
CA HIS A 307 6.05 19.93 -26.82
C HIS A 307 5.23 18.63 -26.98
N ALA A 308 5.06 18.16 -28.22
CA ALA A 308 4.22 17.01 -28.54
C ALA A 308 4.59 15.75 -27.74
N ASP A 309 5.89 15.44 -27.65
CA ASP A 309 6.39 14.27 -26.92
C ASP A 309 6.12 14.37 -25.42
N GLU A 310 6.29 15.56 -24.84
CA GLU A 310 5.98 15.80 -23.43
C GLU A 310 4.47 15.64 -23.15
N MET A 311 3.62 16.17 -24.04
CA MET A 311 2.17 15.98 -23.92
C MET A 311 1.78 14.50 -24.02
N LYS A 312 2.43 13.74 -24.90
CA LYS A 312 2.23 12.28 -25.01
C LYS A 312 2.66 11.56 -23.74
N ASN A 313 3.84 11.88 -23.19
CA ASN A 313 4.37 11.29 -21.96
C ASN A 313 3.47 11.57 -20.76
N ARG A 314 2.96 12.80 -20.64
CA ARG A 314 2.01 13.18 -19.59
C ARG A 314 0.69 12.41 -19.72
N LYS A 315 0.17 12.25 -20.93
CA LYS A 315 -1.06 11.47 -21.16
C LYS A 315 -0.88 10.00 -20.77
N LEU A 316 0.25 9.40 -21.15
CA LEU A 316 0.61 8.05 -20.73
C LEU A 316 0.74 7.94 -19.20
N LYS A 317 1.40 8.90 -18.55
CA LYS A 317 1.54 8.92 -17.09
C LYS A 317 0.17 9.03 -16.39
N TYR A 318 -0.76 9.80 -16.94
CA TYR A 318 -2.13 9.90 -16.46
C TYR A 318 -2.90 8.59 -16.61
N GLU A 319 -2.80 7.91 -17.76
CA GLU A 319 -3.40 6.59 -17.97
C GLU A 319 -2.81 5.53 -17.04
N ASN A 320 -1.50 5.58 -16.80
CA ASN A 320 -0.80 4.68 -15.89
C ASN A 320 -1.18 4.91 -14.42
N PHE A 321 -1.66 6.11 -14.04
CA PHE A 321 -2.22 6.32 -12.71
C PHE A 321 -3.46 5.45 -12.47
N PHE A 322 -4.30 5.23 -13.49
CA PHE A 322 -5.47 4.36 -13.34
C PHE A 322 -5.08 2.89 -13.14
N LYS A 323 -4.04 2.43 -13.85
CA LYS A 323 -3.46 1.08 -13.63
C LYS A 323 -2.92 0.93 -12.21
N PHE A 324 -2.28 1.98 -11.68
CA PHE A 324 -1.85 2.03 -10.29
C PHE A 324 -3.01 1.91 -9.31
N ILE A 325 -4.11 2.67 -9.53
CA ILE A 325 -5.32 2.57 -8.70
C ILE A 325 -5.90 1.15 -8.72
N ASP A 326 -5.94 0.52 -9.89
CA ASP A 326 -6.43 -0.87 -10.03
C ASP A 326 -5.53 -1.92 -9.38
N SER A 327 -4.27 -1.56 -9.10
CA SER A 327 -3.27 -2.45 -8.54
C SER A 327 -2.99 -2.19 -7.06
N LEU A 328 -3.77 -1.31 -6.40
CA LEU A 328 -3.58 -0.99 -4.97
C LEU A 328 -3.67 -2.24 -4.10
N ASP A 329 -2.81 -2.29 -3.09
CA ASP A 329 -2.72 -3.35 -2.10
C ASP A 329 -2.52 -2.75 -0.70
N LEU A 330 -2.61 -3.56 0.35
CA LEU A 330 -2.45 -3.05 1.72
C LEU A 330 -1.04 -2.51 1.98
N PHE A 331 -0.04 -2.94 1.22
CA PHE A 331 1.32 -2.43 1.41
C PHE A 331 1.42 -0.96 1.00
N ILE A 332 0.94 -0.59 -0.18
CA ILE A 332 0.89 0.81 -0.62
C ILE A 332 0.03 1.64 0.31
N LEU A 333 -1.14 1.12 0.69
CA LEU A 333 -2.02 1.80 1.62
C LEU A 333 -1.33 2.04 2.96
N ASN A 334 -0.61 1.06 3.51
CA ASN A 334 0.16 1.26 4.74
C ASN A 334 1.24 2.35 4.62
N LEU A 335 1.89 2.49 3.45
CA LEU A 335 2.87 3.56 3.24
C LEU A 335 2.21 4.95 3.17
N VAL A 336 1.00 5.02 2.63
CA VAL A 336 0.23 6.25 2.42
C VAL A 336 -0.52 6.70 3.67
N GLU A 337 -1.11 5.75 4.39
CA GLU A 337 -1.88 5.94 5.62
C GLU A 337 -1.00 6.28 6.83
N GLY A 338 0.32 6.04 6.74
CA GLY A 338 1.30 6.32 7.79
C GLY A 338 1.45 5.17 8.81
N SER A 339 2.42 5.31 9.74
CA SER A 339 2.68 4.26 10.74
C SER A 339 1.45 4.00 11.62
N PHE A 340 1.15 2.71 11.84
CA PHE A 340 0.10 2.24 12.74
C PHE A 340 0.63 1.88 14.14
N GLU A 341 1.92 2.07 14.40
CA GLU A 341 2.49 1.68 15.70
C GLU A 341 1.94 2.54 16.84
N ASN A 342 1.49 3.77 16.53
CA ASN A 342 0.95 4.69 17.51
C ASN A 342 -0.33 5.35 16.98
N THR A 343 -1.27 5.59 17.89
CA THR A 343 -2.41 6.48 17.64
C THR A 343 -1.89 7.86 17.21
N PRO A 344 -2.56 8.56 16.27
CA PRO A 344 -2.05 9.84 15.80
C PRO A 344 -1.85 10.84 16.94
N TRP A 345 -0.72 11.55 16.94
CA TRP A 345 -0.33 12.44 18.06
C TRP A 345 -1.36 13.56 18.35
N PHE A 346 -2.15 13.92 17.34
CA PHE A 346 -3.21 14.92 17.43
C PHE A 346 -4.56 14.34 17.90
N PHE A 347 -4.65 13.02 18.05
CA PHE A 347 -5.77 12.34 18.69
C PHE A 347 -5.47 12.14 20.18
N LYS A 348 -6.31 12.73 21.04
CA LYS A 348 -6.33 12.46 22.48
C LYS A 348 -7.67 11.81 22.83
N LYS A 349 -7.64 10.63 23.45
CA LYS A 349 -8.86 10.05 24.04
C LYS A 349 -9.39 11.03 25.09
N ARG A 350 -10.68 11.39 25.00
CA ARG A 350 -11.34 12.11 26.09
C ARG A 350 -11.51 11.13 27.24
N ASP A 351 -10.95 11.42 28.41
CA ASP A 351 -11.26 10.64 29.62
C ASP A 351 -12.74 10.85 29.96
N GLU A 352 -13.46 9.75 30.19
CA GLU A 352 -14.91 9.70 30.48
C GLU A 352 -15.34 10.55 31.70
N LYS A 353 -14.38 11.03 32.50
CA LYS A 353 -14.61 11.81 33.72
C LYS A 353 -14.40 13.32 33.59
N THR A 354 -14.00 13.81 32.42
CA THR A 354 -13.71 15.24 32.23
C THR A 354 -14.62 15.84 31.17
N ILE A 355 -15.62 16.58 31.64
CA ILE A 355 -16.38 17.49 30.78
C ILE A 355 -15.59 18.79 30.70
N VAL A 356 -14.95 19.04 29.57
CA VAL A 356 -14.33 20.33 29.28
C VAL A 356 -15.42 21.26 28.76
N TYR A 357 -15.94 22.11 29.63
CA TYR A 357 -16.75 23.25 29.21
C TYR A 357 -15.82 24.42 28.86
N ASP A 358 -15.86 24.86 27.60
CA ASP A 358 -15.30 26.13 27.19
C ASP A 358 -16.45 27.13 27.05
N MET A 359 -16.65 27.93 28.10
CA MET A 359 -17.55 29.08 28.08
C MET A 359 -16.69 30.31 28.31
N ASN A 360 -16.36 30.98 27.21
CA ASN A 360 -15.71 32.27 27.25
C ASN A 360 -16.61 33.28 27.99
N HIS A 361 -16.01 33.85 29.03
CA HIS A 361 -16.39 35.04 29.79
C HIS A 361 -17.06 34.77 31.16
N VAL A 362 -16.29 35.21 32.17
CA VAL A 362 -16.62 35.52 33.56
C VAL A 362 -16.53 34.34 34.55
N PHE A 363 -15.49 34.43 35.40
CA PHE A 363 -15.11 33.61 36.57
C PHE A 363 -14.32 32.32 36.33
N SER A 364 -13.00 32.42 36.51
CA SER A 364 -12.12 31.29 36.84
C SER A 364 -12.13 31.09 38.35
N GLY A 365 -12.79 30.02 38.81
CA GLY A 365 -12.70 29.49 40.17
C GLY A 365 -13.07 28.02 40.15
N GLU A 366 -12.26 27.17 40.77
CA GLU A 366 -12.59 25.76 41.00
C GLU A 366 -13.76 25.67 41.97
N ILE A 367 -14.81 24.94 41.60
CA ILE A 367 -15.82 24.47 42.54
C ILE A 367 -15.55 22.98 42.74
N GLU A 368 -14.99 22.64 43.90
CA GLU A 368 -15.01 21.26 44.39
C GLU A 368 -16.47 20.90 44.76
N ILE A 369 -16.92 19.71 44.38
CA ILE A 369 -18.17 19.11 44.88
C ILE A 369 -17.84 18.26 46.10
#